data_AF-A0A4Q4YZE7-F1
#
_entry.id   AF-A0A4Q4YZE7-F1
#
_cell.length_a   1.000
_cell.length_b   1.000
_cell.length_c   1.000
_cell.angle_alpha   90.00
_cell.angle_beta   90.00
_cell.angle_gamma   90.00
#
_symmetry.space_group_name_H-M   'P 1'
#
loop_
_entity.id
_entity.type
_entity.pdbx_description
1 polymer ?
#
loop_
_entity_poly.entity_id
_entity_poly.type
_entity_poly.pdbx_seq_one_letter_code
_entity_poly.pdbx_strand_id
1 'polypeptide(L)'
;MLGSLARIGPNELVTDDPGILKRMAARSAYTRSMLDPVRDNIFSMRDENVYTKLSGKMATGVSPDSNLQSHLVELIENKYTSTGQQYRPMDWARQAQYFTLDFITDRSFGRAFGYLEKDDDAFDYIRITEASLPLITTLTNVPSLGLLTNPGAYSKLQKEIDNGIAAGKISSPIKDVKIREMPYLQAVINEWLQSLPPAAGLILRPSLQEAM
;
A
#
# COMPACT_ATOMS: atom_id res chain seq x y z
N MET A 1 -10.90 8.15 -20.82
CA MET A 1 -9.87 8.23 -21.86
C MET A 1 -9.11 9.53 -21.63
N LEU A 2 -8.23 9.59 -20.63
CA LEU A 2 -7.18 10.59 -20.67
C LEU A 2 -5.96 9.88 -21.30
N GLY A 3 -5.30 10.62 -22.18
CA GLY A 3 -4.02 10.24 -22.78
C GLY A 3 -3.11 11.45 -22.76
N SER A 4 -3.34 12.35 -21.78
CA SER A 4 -2.74 13.67 -21.75
C SER A 4 -1.86 13.80 -20.53
N LEU A 5 -0.57 14.03 -20.77
CA LEU A 5 0.37 14.53 -19.79
C LEU A 5 -0.17 15.85 -19.21
N ALA A 6 -0.54 15.86 -17.94
CA ALA A 6 -1.07 17.02 -17.24
C ALA A 6 -0.04 17.53 -16.23
N ARG A 7 0.27 18.84 -16.28
CA ARG A 7 1.14 19.47 -15.28
C ARG A 7 0.32 19.81 -14.05
N ILE A 8 0.70 19.26 -12.90
CA ILE A 8 0.03 19.49 -11.61
C ILE A 8 0.83 20.41 -10.69
N GLY A 9 2.11 20.65 -10.98
CA GLY A 9 2.99 21.52 -10.21
C GLY A 9 4.14 22.09 -11.04
N PRO A 10 4.98 22.97 -10.47
CA PRO A 10 6.10 23.58 -11.17
C PRO A 10 7.01 22.54 -11.85
N ASN A 11 7.28 21.43 -11.16
CA ASN A 11 8.14 20.33 -11.62
C ASN A 11 7.43 18.97 -11.57
N GLU A 12 6.09 18.95 -11.59
CA GLU A 12 5.32 17.72 -11.43
C GLU A 12 4.36 17.50 -12.60
N LEU A 13 4.45 16.30 -13.19
CA LEU A 13 3.64 15.86 -14.31
C LEU A 13 2.90 14.57 -13.94
N VAL A 14 1.62 14.50 -14.26
CA VAL A 14 0.77 13.32 -14.12
C VAL A 14 0.41 12.82 -15.50
N THR A 15 0.45 11.50 -15.70
CA THR A 15 0.09 10.87 -16.96
C THR A 15 -0.63 9.55 -16.71
N ASP A 16 -1.64 9.28 -17.52
CA ASP A 16 -2.32 7.99 -17.60
C ASP A 16 -2.12 7.31 -18.97
N ASP A 17 -1.27 7.87 -19.84
CA ASP A 17 -0.95 7.31 -21.16
C ASP A 17 -0.10 6.02 -21.01
N PRO A 18 -0.60 4.85 -21.44
CA PRO A 18 0.15 3.59 -21.39
C PRO A 18 1.44 3.64 -22.22
N GLY A 19 1.51 4.48 -23.27
CA GLY A 19 2.70 4.69 -24.08
C GLY A 19 3.83 5.36 -23.30
N ILE A 20 3.51 6.41 -22.53
CA ILE A 20 4.47 7.10 -21.65
C ILE A 20 4.87 6.20 -20.48
N LEU A 21 3.90 5.53 -19.83
CA LEU A 21 4.16 4.60 -18.73
C LEU A 21 5.10 3.46 -19.16
N LYS A 22 4.94 2.93 -20.37
CA LYS A 22 5.85 1.91 -20.93
C LYS A 22 7.26 2.45 -21.18
N ARG A 23 7.39 3.71 -21.59
CA ARG A 23 8.69 4.39 -21.75
C ARG A 23 9.35 4.70 -20.41
N MET A 24 8.56 4.91 -19.35
CA MET A 24 9.02 5.09 -17.97
C MET A 24 9.25 3.76 -17.23
N ALA A 25 8.99 2.61 -17.86
CA ALA A 25 9.14 1.30 -17.25
C ALA A 25 10.64 0.92 -17.07
N ALA A 26 10.93 -0.35 -16.77
CA ALA A 26 12.30 -0.82 -16.52
C ALA A 26 13.27 -0.45 -17.65
N ARG A 27 14.52 -0.08 -17.29
CA ARG A 27 15.61 0.35 -18.19
C ARG A 27 15.37 1.67 -18.94
N SER A 28 14.69 2.61 -18.29
CA SER A 28 14.47 3.96 -18.81
C SER A 28 15.34 4.99 -18.08
N ALA A 29 15.47 6.20 -18.63
CA ALA A 29 16.19 7.32 -18.01
C ALA A 29 15.49 7.90 -16.75
N TYR A 30 14.46 7.21 -16.24
CA TYR A 30 13.62 7.61 -15.12
C TYR A 30 13.99 6.79 -13.88
N THR A 31 14.40 7.46 -12.80
CA THR A 31 14.83 6.82 -11.54
C THR A 31 13.65 6.60 -10.59
N ARG A 32 13.85 5.88 -9.48
CA ARG A 32 12.78 5.65 -8.49
C ARG A 32 12.57 6.85 -7.57
N SER A 33 11.37 6.98 -7.02
CA SER A 33 11.10 7.94 -5.93
C SER A 33 11.69 7.49 -4.61
N MET A 34 12.01 8.48 -3.80
CA MET A 34 12.54 8.31 -2.45
C MET A 34 11.39 8.09 -1.48
N LEU A 35 11.38 6.97 -0.74
CA LEU A 35 10.38 6.72 0.31
C LEU A 35 10.79 7.31 1.67
N ASP A 36 12.10 7.36 1.98
CA ASP A 36 12.65 7.94 3.21
C ASP A 36 13.76 8.94 2.82
N PRO A 37 13.66 10.23 3.22
CA PRO A 37 14.69 11.24 2.93
C PRO A 37 16.02 11.05 3.66
N VAL A 38 16.02 10.32 4.76
CA VAL A 38 17.16 10.23 5.69
C VAL A 38 17.93 8.94 5.50
N ARG A 39 17.26 7.87 5.03
CA ARG A 39 17.87 6.54 4.90
C ARG A 39 17.60 5.91 3.55
N ASP A 40 18.68 5.49 2.91
CA ASP A 40 18.59 4.71 1.69
C ASP A 40 18.08 3.30 1.98
N ASN A 41 17.10 2.87 1.19
CA ASN A 41 16.55 1.52 1.24
C ASN A 41 16.53 0.92 -0.18
N ILE A 42 16.51 -0.42 -0.27
CA ILE A 42 16.56 -1.10 -1.58
C ILE A 42 15.33 -0.81 -2.45
N PHE A 43 14.19 -0.49 -1.84
CA PHE A 43 12.94 -0.22 -2.55
C PHE A 43 12.98 1.15 -3.26
N SER A 44 13.71 2.12 -2.68
CA SER A 44 13.82 3.52 -3.12
C SER A 44 15.20 3.92 -3.67
N MET A 45 16.16 2.99 -3.72
CA MET A 45 17.52 3.26 -4.20
C MET A 45 17.48 3.84 -5.62
N ARG A 46 18.02 5.05 -5.80
CA ARG A 46 18.05 5.76 -7.09
C ARG A 46 19.22 5.35 -7.97
N ASP A 47 20.35 4.97 -7.37
CA ASP A 47 21.53 4.49 -8.09
C ASP A 47 21.34 3.04 -8.53
N GLU A 48 21.34 2.81 -9.85
CA GLU A 48 21.13 1.49 -10.46
C GLU A 48 22.27 0.50 -10.16
N ASN A 49 23.52 0.96 -10.00
CA ASN A 49 24.66 0.12 -9.66
C ASN A 49 24.56 -0.36 -8.20
N VAL A 50 24.22 0.55 -7.29
CA VAL A 50 24.01 0.22 -5.88
C VAL A 50 22.79 -0.69 -5.72
N TYR A 51 21.69 -0.38 -6.42
CA TYR A 51 20.51 -1.22 -6.44
C TYR A 51 20.83 -2.63 -6.94
N THR A 52 21.54 -2.77 -8.07
CA THR A 52 21.89 -4.09 -8.64
C THR A 52 22.76 -4.89 -7.68
N LYS A 53 23.72 -4.25 -7.00
CA LYS A 53 24.56 -4.89 -5.99
C LYS A 53 23.77 -5.35 -4.77
N LEU A 54 22.88 -4.50 -4.24
CA LEU A 54 22.04 -4.85 -3.08
C LEU A 54 20.99 -5.90 -3.44
N SER A 55 20.36 -5.78 -4.61
CA SER A 55 19.39 -6.75 -5.13
C SER A 55 20.04 -8.10 -5.38
N GLY A 56 21.27 -8.14 -5.90
CA GLY A 56 22.02 -9.38 -6.06
C GLY A 56 22.30 -10.07 -4.72
N LYS A 57 22.60 -9.29 -3.68
CA LYS A 57 22.79 -9.81 -2.31
C LYS A 57 21.48 -10.33 -1.68
N MET A 58 20.34 -9.74 -2.01
CA MET A 58 19.03 -10.21 -1.52
C MET A 58 18.48 -11.39 -2.33
N ALA A 59 18.77 -11.47 -3.63
CA ALA A 59 18.21 -12.48 -4.53
C ALA A 59 18.50 -13.92 -4.10
N THR A 60 19.66 -14.16 -3.46
CA THR A 60 20.03 -15.47 -2.92
C THR A 60 19.11 -15.93 -1.78
N GLY A 61 18.41 -15.02 -1.10
CA GLY A 61 17.49 -15.31 -0.01
C GLY A 61 16.01 -15.40 -0.42
N VAL A 62 15.66 -15.09 -1.67
CA VAL A 62 14.26 -15.04 -2.15
C VAL A 62 13.71 -16.41 -2.54
N SER A 63 14.58 -17.39 -2.83
CA SER A 63 14.12 -18.74 -3.11
C SER A 63 13.73 -19.47 -1.82
N PRO A 64 12.54 -20.11 -1.77
CA PRO A 64 12.17 -20.98 -0.66
C PRO A 64 13.14 -22.13 -0.49
N ASP A 65 13.45 -22.48 0.76
CA ASP A 65 14.20 -23.69 1.05
C ASP A 65 13.39 -24.94 0.65
N SER A 66 14.10 -25.95 0.15
CA SER A 66 13.64 -27.31 -0.12
C SER A 66 12.93 -27.95 1.09
N ASN A 67 13.34 -27.64 2.31
CA ASN A 67 12.70 -28.17 3.53
C ASN A 67 11.26 -27.66 3.68
N LEU A 68 11.03 -26.37 3.46
CA LEU A 68 9.71 -25.76 3.57
C LEU A 68 8.76 -26.26 2.47
N GLN A 69 9.31 -26.47 1.26
CA GLN A 69 8.56 -27.07 0.16
C GLN A 69 8.15 -28.51 0.48
N SER A 70 9.06 -29.31 1.03
CA SER A 70 8.77 -30.68 1.47
C SER A 70 7.67 -30.72 2.53
N HIS A 71 7.71 -29.79 3.49
CA HIS A 71 6.70 -29.71 4.56
C HIS A 71 5.30 -29.38 4.03
N LEU A 72 5.20 -28.49 3.02
CA LEU A 72 3.94 -28.19 2.35
C LEU A 72 3.40 -29.42 1.61
N VAL A 73 4.27 -30.16 0.91
CA VAL A 73 3.86 -31.40 0.23
C VAL A 73 3.37 -32.44 1.22
N GLU A 74 4.10 -32.64 2.33
CA GLU A 74 3.71 -33.57 3.40
C GLU A 74 2.36 -33.20 4.03
N LEU A 75 2.08 -31.91 4.25
CA LEU A 75 0.78 -31.44 4.74
C LEU A 75 -0.36 -31.78 3.77
N ILE A 76 -0.13 -31.58 2.46
CA ILE A 76 -1.11 -31.89 1.42
C ILE A 76 -1.38 -33.40 1.38
N GLU A 77 -0.31 -34.20 1.37
CA GLU A 77 -0.41 -35.66 1.33
C GLU A 77 -1.15 -36.22 2.56
N ASN A 78 -0.79 -35.76 3.76
CA ASN A 78 -1.34 -36.30 5.00
C ASN A 78 -2.76 -35.80 5.32
N LYS A 79 -3.06 -34.53 5.07
CA LYS A 79 -4.30 -33.88 5.54
C LYS A 79 -5.31 -33.64 4.42
N TYR A 80 -4.86 -33.18 3.26
CA TYR A 80 -5.73 -32.64 2.21
C TYR A 80 -5.94 -33.56 1.01
N THR A 81 -5.31 -34.72 0.97
CA THR A 81 -5.53 -35.71 -0.09
C THR A 81 -6.94 -36.28 -0.01
N SER A 82 -7.74 -35.97 -1.03
CA SER A 82 -9.09 -36.51 -1.18
C SER A 82 -9.01 -37.93 -1.75
N THR A 83 -9.81 -38.84 -1.20
CA THR A 83 -9.97 -40.21 -1.71
C THR A 83 -11.36 -40.35 -2.32
N GLY A 84 -11.61 -41.37 -3.13
CA GLY A 84 -12.91 -41.59 -3.78
C GLY A 84 -14.13 -41.67 -2.84
N GLN A 85 -13.92 -41.81 -1.52
CA GLN A 85 -14.98 -41.82 -0.50
C GLN A 85 -15.01 -40.57 0.41
N GLN A 86 -13.95 -39.75 0.41
CA GLN A 86 -13.83 -38.60 1.31
C GLN A 86 -13.24 -37.39 0.58
N TYR A 87 -14.06 -36.34 0.47
CA TYR A 87 -13.64 -35.05 -0.06
C TYR A 87 -13.06 -34.18 1.06
N ARG A 88 -11.84 -33.70 0.87
CA ARG A 88 -11.11 -32.84 1.82
C ARG A 88 -10.64 -31.58 1.09
N PRO A 89 -11.43 -30.49 1.10
CA PRO A 89 -11.04 -29.26 0.41
C PRO A 89 -9.89 -28.55 1.13
N MET A 90 -9.00 -27.94 0.35
CA MET A 90 -7.90 -27.12 0.85
C MET A 90 -8.04 -25.71 0.28
N ASP A 91 -8.06 -24.70 1.16
CA ASP A 91 -7.94 -23.30 0.75
C ASP A 91 -6.48 -22.98 0.42
N TRP A 92 -6.15 -23.00 -0.86
CA TRP A 92 -4.80 -22.71 -1.33
C TRP A 92 -4.32 -21.30 -0.98
N ALA A 93 -5.23 -20.31 -0.92
CA ALA A 93 -4.84 -18.95 -0.56
C ALA A 93 -4.30 -18.90 0.86
N ARG A 94 -4.94 -19.62 1.80
CA ARG A 94 -4.49 -19.73 3.19
C ARG A 94 -3.16 -20.47 3.30
N GLN A 95 -3.01 -21.59 2.60
CA GLN A 95 -1.76 -22.36 2.62
C GLN A 95 -0.58 -21.59 2.03
N ALA A 96 -0.80 -20.84 0.95
CA ALA A 96 0.21 -19.96 0.38
C ALA A 96 0.61 -18.83 1.34
N GLN A 97 -0.35 -18.28 2.11
CA GLN A 97 -0.05 -17.29 3.16
C GLN A 97 0.80 -17.89 4.29
N TYR A 98 0.42 -19.06 4.82
CA TYR A 98 1.20 -19.76 5.85
C TYR A 98 2.61 -20.08 5.37
N PHE A 99 2.75 -20.60 4.15
CA PHE A 99 4.05 -20.83 3.52
C PHE A 99 4.88 -19.56 3.40
N THR A 100 4.27 -18.45 2.97
CA THR A 100 4.98 -17.17 2.83
C THR A 100 5.42 -16.63 4.18
N LEU A 101 4.59 -16.76 5.22
CA LEU A 101 4.92 -16.33 6.58
C LEU A 101 6.06 -17.17 7.18
N ASP A 102 5.99 -18.49 7.05
CA ASP A 102 7.09 -19.37 7.50
C ASP A 102 8.37 -19.15 6.70
N PHE A 103 8.26 -18.88 5.40
CA PHE A 103 9.41 -18.53 4.56
C PHE A 103 10.09 -17.24 5.01
N ILE A 104 9.32 -16.16 5.18
CA ILE A 104 9.87 -14.86 5.60
C ILE A 104 10.43 -14.95 7.01
N THR A 105 9.75 -15.64 7.92
CA THR A 105 10.20 -15.77 9.31
C THR A 105 11.44 -16.65 9.44
N ASP A 106 11.55 -17.72 8.68
CA ASP A 106 12.76 -18.54 8.60
C ASP A 106 13.95 -17.72 8.10
N ARG A 107 13.78 -16.95 7.02
CA ARG A 107 14.84 -16.07 6.50
C ARG A 107 15.18 -14.91 7.42
N SER A 108 14.20 -14.39 8.17
CA SER A 108 14.39 -13.22 9.03
C SER A 108 14.96 -13.57 10.41
N PHE A 109 14.54 -14.70 10.98
CA PHE A 109 14.83 -15.09 12.36
C PHE A 109 15.59 -16.41 12.49
N GLY A 110 15.89 -17.09 11.37
CA GLY A 110 16.60 -18.36 11.33
C GLY A 110 15.76 -19.57 11.72
N ARG A 111 14.44 -19.39 11.86
CA ARG A 111 13.48 -20.47 12.10
C ARG A 111 12.08 -20.09 11.62
N ALA A 112 11.37 -21.05 11.05
CA ALA A 112 9.94 -20.92 10.79
C ALA A 112 9.15 -20.74 12.10
N PHE A 113 8.03 -20.06 12.03
CA PHE A 113 7.15 -19.79 13.16
C PHE A 113 6.10 -20.90 13.37
N GLY A 114 5.97 -21.79 12.39
CA GLY A 114 5.19 -23.02 12.46
C GLY A 114 3.74 -22.83 11.99
N TYR A 115 3.49 -21.90 11.07
CA TYR A 115 2.16 -21.71 10.47
C TYR A 115 1.73 -22.92 9.64
N LEU A 116 2.63 -23.48 8.83
CA LEU A 116 2.38 -24.69 8.04
C LEU A 116 2.32 -25.95 8.90
N GLU A 117 3.21 -26.09 9.88
CA GLU A 117 3.26 -27.26 10.76
C GLU A 117 1.97 -27.40 11.58
N LYS A 118 1.46 -26.29 12.10
CA LYS A 118 0.21 -26.27 12.86
C LYS A 118 -1.02 -26.20 11.96
N ASP A 119 -0.84 -25.81 10.70
CA ASP A 119 -1.90 -25.49 9.75
C ASP A 119 -2.93 -24.53 10.38
N ASP A 120 -2.40 -23.48 11.01
CA ASP A 120 -3.16 -22.52 11.81
C ASP A 120 -2.44 -21.16 11.86
N ASP A 121 -3.21 -20.09 12.08
CA ASP A 121 -2.70 -18.73 12.25
C ASP A 121 -2.09 -18.54 13.64
N ALA A 122 -0.91 -19.14 13.86
CA ALA A 122 -0.27 -19.30 15.17
C ALA A 122 -0.11 -17.99 15.99
N PHE A 123 -0.12 -16.83 15.34
CA PHE A 123 0.00 -15.51 15.97
C PHE A 123 -1.13 -14.53 15.58
N ASP A 124 -2.25 -15.04 15.07
CA ASP A 124 -3.37 -14.21 14.58
C ASP A 124 -2.95 -13.17 13.53
N TYR A 125 -1.84 -13.38 12.82
CA TYR A 125 -1.28 -12.40 11.90
C TYR A 125 -2.25 -12.12 10.77
N ILE A 126 -2.83 -13.17 10.20
CA ILE A 126 -3.74 -13.05 9.07
C ILE A 126 -5.08 -12.50 9.56
N ARG A 127 -5.59 -12.97 10.70
CA ARG A 127 -6.82 -12.44 11.31
C ARG A 127 -6.73 -10.94 11.59
N ILE A 128 -5.65 -10.49 12.21
CA ILE A 128 -5.42 -9.07 12.52
C ILE A 128 -5.29 -8.26 11.23
N THR A 129 -4.58 -8.78 10.24
CA THR A 129 -4.41 -8.11 8.94
C THR A 129 -5.74 -8.00 8.19
N GLU A 130 -6.52 -9.07 8.10
CA GLU A 130 -7.85 -9.06 7.47
C GLU A 130 -8.85 -8.14 8.19
N ALA A 131 -8.76 -8.00 9.52
CA ALA A 131 -9.62 -7.08 10.28
C ALA A 131 -9.16 -5.61 10.15
N SER A 132 -7.86 -5.38 10.09
CA SER A 132 -7.29 -4.03 10.06
C SER A 132 -7.23 -3.43 8.66
N LEU A 133 -7.02 -4.22 7.61
CA LEU A 133 -6.92 -3.71 6.25
C LEU A 133 -8.20 -2.98 5.79
N PRO A 134 -9.41 -3.52 5.95
CA PRO A 134 -10.64 -2.79 5.62
C PRO A 134 -10.80 -1.52 6.44
N LEU A 135 -10.38 -1.53 7.71
CA LEU A 135 -10.38 -0.33 8.55
C LEU A 135 -9.42 0.72 8.00
N ILE A 136 -8.18 0.35 7.68
CA ILE A 136 -7.17 1.24 7.09
C ILE A 136 -7.66 1.77 5.75
N THR A 137 -8.15 0.90 4.86
CA THR A 137 -8.70 1.29 3.55
C THR A 137 -9.91 2.20 3.67
N THR A 138 -10.83 1.92 4.60
CA THR A 138 -12.04 2.73 4.80
C THR A 138 -11.69 4.09 5.40
N LEU A 139 -10.80 4.12 6.41
CA LEU A 139 -10.28 5.37 6.94
C LEU A 139 -9.63 6.15 5.79
N THR A 140 -8.71 5.54 5.04
CA THR A 140 -7.98 6.12 3.90
C THR A 140 -8.90 6.72 2.82
N ASN A 141 -9.99 6.04 2.48
CA ASN A 141 -10.86 6.45 1.39
C ASN A 141 -11.99 7.39 1.84
N VAL A 142 -12.21 7.55 3.15
CA VAL A 142 -13.30 8.36 3.70
C VAL A 142 -12.74 9.36 4.73
N PRO A 143 -12.31 10.57 4.26
CA PRO A 143 -11.70 11.59 5.11
C PRO A 143 -12.52 11.99 6.34
N SER A 144 -13.85 11.93 6.22
CA SER A 144 -14.77 12.26 7.32
C SER A 144 -14.67 11.28 8.50
N LEU A 145 -14.27 10.03 8.26
CA LEU A 145 -14.12 9.05 9.33
C LEU A 145 -12.82 9.22 10.11
N GLY A 146 -11.72 9.60 9.47
CA GLY A 146 -10.49 9.89 10.23
C GLY A 146 -10.50 11.23 10.96
N LEU A 147 -11.42 12.14 10.62
CA LEU A 147 -11.73 13.29 11.49
C LEU A 147 -12.33 12.84 12.84
N LEU A 148 -13.10 11.75 12.89
CA LEU A 148 -13.67 11.22 14.14
C LEU A 148 -12.59 10.64 15.06
N THR A 149 -11.47 10.17 14.50
CA THR A 149 -10.32 9.72 15.29
C THR A 149 -9.48 10.85 15.90
N ASN A 150 -9.69 12.11 15.49
CA ASN A 150 -9.04 13.29 16.06
C ASN A 150 -10.07 14.31 16.55
N PRO A 151 -10.47 14.26 17.84
CA PRO A 151 -11.52 15.12 18.41
C PRO A 151 -11.24 16.62 18.24
N GLY A 152 -9.96 17.01 18.22
CA GLY A 152 -9.55 18.40 18.06
C GLY A 152 -9.76 18.92 16.63
N ALA A 153 -9.55 18.07 15.63
CA ALA A 153 -9.80 18.42 14.23
C ALA A 153 -11.31 18.47 13.93
N TYR A 154 -12.07 17.51 14.48
CA TYR A 154 -13.53 17.51 14.38
C TYR A 154 -14.16 18.77 14.98
N SER A 155 -13.75 19.16 16.20
CA SER A 155 -14.30 20.37 16.86
C SER A 155 -13.99 21.66 16.11
N LYS A 156 -12.83 21.75 15.44
CA LYS A 156 -12.47 22.91 14.59
C LYS A 156 -13.32 22.96 13.32
N LEU A 157 -13.52 21.82 12.67
CA LEU A 157 -14.39 21.73 11.49
C LEU A 157 -15.85 22.05 11.84
N GLN A 158 -16.33 21.54 12.98
CA GLN A 158 -17.68 21.81 13.46
C GLN A 158 -17.88 23.30 13.74
N LYS A 159 -16.93 23.96 14.42
CA LYS A 159 -16.97 25.42 14.62
C LYS A 159 -16.96 26.22 13.32
N GLU A 160 -16.23 25.76 12.30
CA GLU A 160 -16.22 26.43 10.99
C GLU A 160 -17.56 26.29 10.26
N ILE A 161 -18.21 25.12 10.36
CA ILE A 161 -19.55 24.89 9.85
C ILE A 161 -20.57 25.75 10.60
N ASP A 162 -20.52 25.77 11.94
CA ASP A 162 -21.43 26.56 12.78
C ASP A 162 -21.30 28.07 12.50
N ASN A 163 -20.06 28.57 12.34
CA ASN A 163 -19.80 29.96 11.94
C ASN A 163 -20.30 30.26 10.53
N GLY A 164 -20.19 29.31 9.59
CA GLY A 164 -20.71 29.43 8.23
C GLY A 164 -22.24 29.47 8.15
N ILE A 165 -22.92 28.75 9.06
CA ILE A 165 -24.38 28.79 9.23
C ILE A 165 -24.80 30.12 9.85
N ALA A 166 -24.13 30.56 10.93
CA ALA A 166 -24.42 31.82 11.62
C ALA A 166 -24.21 33.05 10.72
N ALA A 167 -23.23 33.00 9.81
CA ALA A 167 -22.98 34.06 8.82
C ALA A 167 -23.96 34.04 7.62
N GLY A 168 -24.97 33.15 7.62
CA GLY A 168 -25.94 33.01 6.53
C GLY A 168 -25.33 32.51 5.21
N LYS A 169 -24.11 31.94 5.26
CA LYS A 169 -23.37 31.51 4.07
C LYS A 169 -23.75 30.08 3.66
N ILE A 170 -24.21 29.24 4.57
CA ILE A 170 -24.58 27.85 4.27
C ILE A 170 -26.11 27.76 4.09
N SER A 171 -26.57 27.36 2.91
CA SER A 171 -27.99 27.06 2.63
C SER A 171 -28.13 25.60 2.18
N SER A 172 -29.25 24.96 2.52
CA SER A 172 -29.59 23.62 2.06
C SER A 172 -30.41 23.73 0.77
N PRO A 173 -30.03 23.10 -0.36
CA PRO A 173 -28.93 22.16 -0.58
C PRO A 173 -27.55 22.83 -0.81
N ILE A 174 -26.48 22.15 -0.39
CA ILE A 174 -25.09 22.64 -0.46
C ILE A 174 -24.63 22.73 -1.92
N LYS A 175 -24.28 23.94 -2.40
CA LYS A 175 -23.69 24.16 -3.73
C LYS A 175 -22.17 23.96 -3.67
N ASP A 176 -21.60 23.22 -4.63
CA ASP A 176 -20.16 22.92 -4.75
C ASP A 176 -19.24 24.15 -4.69
N VAL A 177 -19.72 25.30 -5.17
CA VAL A 177 -18.97 26.57 -5.13
C VAL A 177 -18.67 26.98 -3.68
N LYS A 178 -19.53 26.64 -2.73
CA LYS A 178 -19.39 26.99 -1.30
C LYS A 178 -18.36 26.12 -0.57
N ILE A 179 -18.20 24.87 -1.00
CA ILE A 179 -17.26 23.90 -0.40
C ILE A 179 -15.81 24.37 -0.60
N ARG A 180 -15.54 25.12 -1.68
CA ARG A 180 -14.23 25.75 -1.95
C ARG A 180 -13.93 26.94 -1.04
N GLU A 181 -14.93 27.58 -0.44
CA GLU A 181 -14.77 28.75 0.43
C GLU A 181 -14.46 28.37 1.89
N MET A 182 -14.42 27.08 2.24
CA MET A 182 -14.14 26.59 3.58
C MET A 182 -12.65 26.22 3.73
N PRO A 183 -11.81 27.12 4.24
CA PRO A 183 -10.36 26.93 4.25
C PRO A 183 -9.93 25.74 5.09
N TYR A 184 -10.61 25.42 6.20
CA TYR A 184 -10.24 24.26 7.01
C TYR A 184 -10.71 22.95 6.39
N LEU A 185 -11.88 22.94 5.76
CA LEU A 185 -12.34 21.76 5.01
C LEU A 185 -11.41 21.46 3.83
N GLN A 186 -10.99 22.49 3.09
CA GLN A 186 -10.00 22.36 2.02
C GLN A 186 -8.64 21.92 2.56
N ALA A 187 -8.18 22.46 3.69
CA ALA A 187 -6.94 22.03 4.32
C ALA A 187 -7.01 20.56 4.77
N VAL A 188 -8.13 20.13 5.36
CA VAL A 188 -8.34 18.73 5.74
C VAL A 188 -8.36 17.83 4.51
N ILE A 189 -9.06 18.20 3.44
CA ILE A 189 -9.09 17.43 2.18
C ILE A 189 -7.68 17.32 1.58
N ASN A 190 -6.93 18.42 1.55
CA ASN A 190 -5.58 18.46 1.00
C ASN A 190 -4.59 17.66 1.86
N GLU A 191 -4.62 17.80 3.18
CA GLU A 191 -3.83 16.98 4.12
C GLU A 191 -4.19 15.50 4.01
N TRP A 192 -5.47 15.19 3.80
CA TRP A 192 -5.92 13.82 3.54
C TRP A 192 -5.36 13.25 2.24
N LEU A 193 -5.47 14.00 1.14
CA LEU A 193 -4.90 13.66 -0.17
C LEU A 193 -3.37 13.54 -0.13
N GLN A 194 -2.71 14.29 0.77
CA GLN A 194 -1.27 14.27 0.97
C GLN A 194 -0.82 13.11 1.87
N SER A 195 -1.60 12.74 2.89
CA SER A 195 -1.33 11.61 3.78
C SER A 195 -1.40 10.27 3.07
N LEU A 196 -2.32 10.14 2.09
CA LEU A 196 -2.51 8.96 1.26
C LEU A 196 -2.99 9.39 -0.14
N PRO A 197 -2.08 9.61 -1.12
CA PRO A 197 -2.50 9.70 -2.50
C PRO A 197 -3.20 8.37 -2.86
N PRO A 198 -4.45 8.40 -3.36
CA PRO A 198 -5.23 7.20 -3.61
C PRO A 198 -4.51 6.31 -4.62
N ALA A 199 -3.78 5.30 -4.13
CA ALA A 199 -3.13 4.20 -4.85
C ALA A 199 -2.32 4.52 -6.14
N ALA A 200 -2.11 5.79 -6.50
CA ALA A 200 -1.49 6.22 -7.76
C ALA A 200 -0.04 6.71 -7.61
N GLY A 201 0.47 6.86 -6.38
CA GLY A 201 1.75 7.55 -6.11
C GLY A 201 3.00 6.68 -5.99
N LEU A 202 2.92 5.35 -6.07
CA LEU A 202 4.09 4.47 -5.86
C LEU A 202 5.06 4.40 -7.05
N ILE A 203 4.83 5.19 -8.10
CA ILE A 203 5.74 5.31 -9.26
C ILE A 203 5.97 6.80 -9.58
N LEU A 204 6.36 7.58 -8.58
CA LEU A 204 7.01 8.85 -8.87
C LEU A 204 8.40 8.52 -9.43
N ARG A 205 8.69 8.95 -10.67
CA ARG A 205 10.01 8.75 -11.27
C ARG A 205 10.62 10.05 -11.75
N PRO A 206 11.66 10.58 -11.08
CA PRO A 206 12.35 11.75 -11.59
C PRO A 206 13.15 11.41 -12.86
N SER A 207 13.11 12.31 -13.84
CA SER A 207 13.95 12.25 -15.04
C SER A 207 15.38 12.69 -14.73
N LEU A 208 16.37 11.96 -15.24
CA LEU A 208 17.80 12.25 -15.01
C LEU A 208 18.30 13.59 -15.60
N GLN A 209 17.52 14.25 -16.46
CA GLN A 209 17.97 15.42 -17.22
C GLN A 209 18.02 16.75 -16.43
N GLU A 210 17.55 16.78 -15.18
CA GLU A 210 17.52 18.02 -14.36
C GLU A 210 18.32 17.91 -13.05
N ALA A 211 19.15 16.87 -12.89
CA ALA A 211 20.01 16.67 -11.72
C ALA A 211 21.49 17.02 -11.99
N MET A 212 21.73 18.02 -12.85
CA MET A 212 23.00 18.74 -13.03
C MET A 212 22.74 20.23 -12.90
#